data_AF-A0A2J4PSS4-F1
#
_entry.id   AF-A0A2J4PSS4-F1
#
_cell.length_a   1.000
_cell.length_b   1.000
_cell.length_c   1.000
_cell.angle_alpha   90.00
_cell.angle_beta   90.00
_cell.angle_gamma   90.00
#
_symmetry.space_group_name_H-M   'P 1'
#
loop_
_entity.id
_entity.type
_entity.pdbx_description
1 polymer ?
#
loop_
_entity_poly.entity_id
_entity_poly.type
_entity_poly.pdbx_seq_one_letter_code
_entity_poly.pdbx_strand_id
1 'polypeptide(L)'
;MRTKILTAAILALSAAGVQAAEKPLKILLVNDDGCQSVGTTSLQEKLAAKGYAVWMVAPATNQSGIGSAITFKTGKVFDVKKAADKRYCFPG
;
A
#
# COMPACT_ATOMS: atom_id res chain seq x y z
N MET A 1 -31.32 29.23 33.48
CA MET A 1 -31.10 28.86 32.06
C MET A 1 -29.62 28.69 31.70
N ARG A 2 -28.69 29.55 32.16
CA ARG A 2 -27.25 29.46 31.87
C ARG A 2 -26.59 28.13 32.26
N THR A 3 -26.96 27.57 33.42
CA THR A 3 -26.38 26.31 33.93
C THR A 3 -26.74 25.10 33.08
N LYS A 4 -27.96 25.05 32.51
CA LYS A 4 -28.39 23.95 31.61
C LYS A 4 -27.66 23.97 30.26
N ILE A 5 -27.24 25.15 29.79
CA ILE A 5 -26.48 25.32 28.55
C ILE A 5 -25.04 24.83 28.73
N LEU A 6 -24.42 25.10 29.89
CA LEU A 6 -23.08 24.58 30.20
C LEU A 6 -23.05 23.05 30.31
N THR A 7 -24.07 22.44 30.93
CA THR A 7 -24.13 20.97 31.06
C THR A 7 -24.30 20.27 29.70
N ALA A 8 -25.09 20.86 28.80
CA ALA A 8 -25.27 20.33 27.44
C ALA A 8 -23.99 20.42 26.59
N ALA A 9 -23.21 21.50 26.76
CA ALA A 9 -21.93 21.66 26.06
C ALA A 9 -20.87 20.65 26.53
N ILE A 10 -20.82 20.35 27.83
CA ILE A 10 -19.87 19.37 28.38
C ILE A 10 -20.21 17.94 27.95
N LEU A 11 -21.50 17.62 27.81
CA LEU A 11 -21.95 16.30 27.34
C LEU A 11 -21.68 16.07 25.84
N ALA A 12 -21.63 17.14 25.04
CA ALA A 12 -21.28 17.07 23.62
C ALA A 12 -19.77 16.83 23.39
N LEU A 13 -18.91 17.33 24.30
CA LEU A 13 -17.45 17.13 24.21
C LEU A 13 -17.03 15.71 24.62
N SER A 14 -17.80 15.00 25.46
CA SER A 14 -17.51 13.62 25.86
C SER A 14 -18.01 12.56 24.86
N ALA A 15 -18.87 12.93 23.91
CA ALA A 15 -19.32 12.05 22.82
C ALA A 15 -18.33 11.99 21.64
N ALA A 16 -17.36 12.91 21.58
CA ALA A 16 -16.21 12.82 20.68
C ALA A 16 -15.20 11.81 21.23
N GLY A 17 -15.64 10.56 21.40
CA GLY A 17 -14.75 9.45 21.67
C GLY A 17 -13.68 9.40 20.58
N VAL A 18 -12.42 9.31 21.00
CA VAL A 18 -11.29 9.09 20.10
C VAL A 18 -11.53 7.75 19.40
N GLN A 19 -12.17 7.80 18.24
CA GLN A 19 -12.32 6.64 17.40
C GLN A 19 -10.93 6.37 16.84
N ALA A 20 -10.22 5.42 17.45
CA ALA A 20 -8.94 4.97 16.96
C ALA A 20 -9.16 4.45 15.54
N ALA A 21 -8.72 5.23 14.55
CA ALA A 21 -8.84 4.83 13.15
C ALA A 21 -8.15 3.47 12.98
N GLU A 22 -8.89 2.46 12.55
CA GLU A 22 -8.29 1.16 12.24
C GLU A 22 -7.20 1.35 11.21
N LYS A 23 -6.03 0.77 11.46
CA LYS A 23 -4.93 0.84 10.50
C LYS A 23 -5.36 0.10 9.23
N PRO A 24 -5.19 0.70 8.04
CA PRO A 24 -5.57 0.04 6.80
C PRO A 24 -4.76 -1.25 6.62
N LEU A 25 -5.43 -2.31 6.13
CA LEU A 25 -4.77 -3.56 5.77
C LEU A 25 -3.63 -3.26 4.79
N LYS A 26 -2.46 -3.87 5.05
CA LYS A 26 -1.27 -3.76 4.20
C LYS A 26 -1.25 -4.88 3.19
N ILE A 27 -1.11 -4.55 1.91
CA ILE A 27 -1.10 -5.49 0.79
C ILE A 27 0.20 -5.30 0.01
N LEU A 28 0.91 -6.39 -0.28
CA LEU A 28 2.05 -6.42 -1.19
C LEU A 28 1.63 -7.13 -2.49
N LEU A 29 1.73 -6.42 -3.61
CA LEU A 29 1.53 -6.96 -4.95
C LEU A 29 2.87 -7.28 -5.60
N VAL A 30 2.93 -8.46 -6.22
CA VAL A 30 4.04 -8.95 -7.05
C VAL A 30 3.48 -9.55 -8.33
N ASN A 31 4.27 -9.59 -9.39
CA ASN A 31 3.95 -10.27 -10.64
C ASN A 31 5.24 -10.67 -11.37
N ASP A 32 5.09 -11.42 -12.46
CA ASP A 32 6.12 -11.73 -13.44
C ASP A 32 6.06 -10.82 -14.68
N ASP A 33 4.89 -10.27 -15.03
CA ASP A 33 4.72 -9.39 -16.20
C ASP A 33 5.55 -8.10 -16.16
N GLY A 34 5.92 -7.65 -14.96
CA GLY A 34 6.71 -6.46 -14.70
C GLY A 34 5.95 -5.34 -13.99
N CYS A 35 6.70 -4.41 -13.43
CA CYS A 35 6.19 -3.33 -12.57
C CYS A 35 5.33 -2.28 -13.30
N GLN A 36 5.31 -2.30 -14.63
CA GLN A 36 4.47 -1.45 -15.47
C GLN A 36 3.30 -2.21 -16.11
N SER A 37 3.08 -3.48 -15.74
CA SER A 37 1.99 -4.26 -16.34
C SER A 37 0.63 -3.63 -16.02
N VAL A 38 -0.23 -3.55 -17.04
CA VAL A 38 -1.54 -2.88 -16.94
C VAL A 38 -2.43 -3.54 -15.89
N GLY A 39 -2.41 -4.88 -15.81
CA GLY A 39 -3.22 -5.63 -14.85
C GLY A 39 -2.86 -5.31 -13.40
N THR A 40 -1.58 -5.34 -13.06
CA THR A 40 -1.13 -5.16 -11.67
C THR A 40 -1.15 -3.68 -11.25
N THR A 41 -0.85 -2.74 -12.15
CA THR A 41 -1.01 -1.30 -11.88
C THR A 41 -2.47 -0.94 -11.62
N SER A 42 -3.40 -1.43 -12.44
CA SER A 42 -4.84 -1.24 -12.22
C SER A 42 -5.32 -1.86 -10.90
N LEU A 43 -4.83 -3.05 -10.53
CA LEU A 43 -5.16 -3.69 -9.26
C LEU A 43 -4.66 -2.85 -8.07
N GLN A 44 -3.43 -2.34 -8.14
CA GLN A 44 -2.86 -1.47 -7.10
C GLN A 44 -3.74 -0.25 -6.86
N GLU A 45 -4.11 0.44 -7.95
CA GLU A 45 -4.92 1.66 -7.91
C GLU A 45 -6.31 1.41 -7.34
N LYS A 46 -6.97 0.32 -7.76
CA LYS A 46 -8.30 -0.05 -7.26
C LYS A 46 -8.31 -0.44 -5.78
N LEU A 47 -7.28 -1.15 -5.31
CA LEU A 47 -7.13 -1.48 -3.89
C LEU A 47 -6.81 -0.23 -3.05
N ALA A 48 -5.92 0.63 -3.54
CA ALA A 48 -5.61 1.89 -2.87
C ALA A 48 -6.85 2.81 -2.76
N ALA A 49 -7.67 2.90 -3.82
CA ALA A 49 -8.93 3.64 -3.82
C ALA A 49 -9.96 3.10 -2.81
N LYS A 50 -9.86 1.83 -2.40
CA LYS A 50 -10.68 1.23 -1.35
C LYS A 50 -10.16 1.51 0.08
N GLY A 51 -9.08 2.26 0.21
CA GLY A 51 -8.49 2.63 1.50
C GLY A 51 -7.42 1.66 2.01
N TYR A 52 -7.02 0.65 1.22
CA TYR A 52 -5.93 -0.25 1.61
C TYR A 52 -4.56 0.42 1.46
N ALA A 53 -3.59 -0.02 2.27
CA ALA A 53 -2.20 0.38 2.11
C ALA A 53 -1.49 -0.62 1.18
N VAL A 54 -1.32 -0.25 -0.09
CA VAL A 54 -0.83 -1.16 -1.14
C VAL A 54 0.57 -0.79 -1.60
N TRP A 55 1.48 -1.76 -1.58
CA TRP A 55 2.81 -1.68 -2.19
C TRP A 55 2.89 -2.63 -3.37
N MET A 56 3.62 -2.25 -4.42
CA MET A 56 3.95 -3.10 -5.55
C MET A 56 5.47 -3.20 -5.67
N VAL A 57 5.98 -4.43 -5.75
CA VAL A 57 7.38 -4.71 -6.07
C VAL A 57 7.41 -5.78 -7.15
N ALA A 58 7.94 -5.45 -8.31
CA ALA A 58 7.88 -6.31 -9.50
C ALA A 58 9.13 -6.12 -10.37
N PRO A 59 9.45 -7.08 -11.25
CA PRO A 59 10.61 -6.96 -12.13
C PRO A 59 10.45 -5.78 -13.11
N ALA A 60 11.57 -5.22 -13.56
CA ALA A 60 11.56 -4.12 -14.54
C ALA A 60 11.14 -4.59 -15.95
N THR A 61 11.22 -5.89 -16.22
CA THR A 61 10.91 -6.55 -17.49
C THR A 61 10.01 -7.76 -17.24
N ASN A 62 9.38 -8.27 -18.30
CA ASN A 62 8.58 -9.50 -18.25
C ASN A 62 9.48 -10.71 -17.89
N GLN A 63 9.00 -11.55 -16.98
CA GLN A 63 9.66 -12.75 -16.44
C GLN A 63 8.77 -14.01 -16.58
N SER A 64 7.76 -13.98 -17.44
CA SER A 64 6.87 -15.12 -17.67
C SER A 64 7.63 -16.34 -18.16
N GLY A 65 7.35 -17.49 -17.56
CA GLY A 65 7.98 -18.76 -17.91
C GLY A 65 9.32 -19.04 -17.21
N ILE A 66 9.81 -18.15 -16.35
CA ILE A 66 11.08 -18.34 -15.62
C ILE A 66 10.90 -19.21 -14.36
N GLY A 67 9.66 -19.53 -14.00
CA GLY A 67 9.32 -20.35 -12.85
C GLY A 67 9.68 -19.63 -11.55
N SER A 68 10.17 -20.39 -10.56
CA SER A 68 10.55 -19.88 -9.24
C SER A 68 12.05 -19.59 -9.15
N ALA A 69 12.73 -19.29 -10.27
CA ALA A 69 14.15 -19.03 -10.26
C ALA A 69 14.46 -17.80 -9.38
N ILE A 70 15.55 -17.90 -8.64
CA ILE A 70 16.08 -16.80 -7.84
C ILE A 70 17.47 -16.45 -8.33
N THR A 71 17.76 -15.15 -8.43
CA THR A 71 19.13 -14.71 -8.63
C THR A 71 19.87 -14.83 -7.30
N PHE A 72 20.72 -15.85 -7.19
CA PHE A 72 21.61 -16.04 -6.05
C PHE A 72 23.06 -15.83 -6.50
N LYS A 73 23.58 -14.61 -6.28
CA LYS A 73 24.98 -14.26 -6.56
C LYS A 73 25.54 -13.49 -5.37
N THR A 74 26.53 -14.06 -4.69
CA THR A 74 27.17 -13.44 -3.53
C THR A 74 27.64 -12.03 -3.87
N GLY A 75 27.26 -11.06 -3.04
CA GLY A 75 27.61 -9.64 -3.23
C GLY A 75 26.80 -8.90 -4.30
N LYS A 76 25.87 -9.56 -5.02
CA LYS A 76 24.97 -8.85 -5.94
C LYS A 76 23.92 -8.09 -5.15
N VAL A 77 23.86 -6.77 -5.36
CA VAL A 77 22.81 -5.89 -4.87
C VAL A 77 21.92 -5.53 -6.06
N PHE A 78 20.59 -5.59 -5.87
CA PHE A 78 19.65 -5.16 -6.88
C PHE A 78 19.48 -3.64 -6.85
N ASP A 79 19.58 -3.00 -8.01
CA ASP A 79 19.23 -1.59 -8.17
C ASP A 79 17.70 -1.45 -8.23
N VAL A 80 17.08 -1.22 -7.07
CA VAL A 80 15.63 -1.06 -6.96
C VAL A 80 15.25 0.38 -7.26
N LYS A 81 14.43 0.59 -8.30
CA LYS A 81 13.98 1.91 -8.74
C LYS A 81 12.55 2.19 -8.30
N LYS A 82 12.31 3.35 -7.71
CA LYS A 82 10.94 3.82 -7.43
C LYS A 82 10.31 4.30 -8.73
N ALA A 83 9.30 3.59 -9.23
CA ALA A 83 8.61 3.93 -10.48
C ALA A 83 7.38 4.82 -10.27
N ALA A 84 6.72 4.71 -9.11
CA ALA A 84 5.63 5.58 -8.69
C ALA A 84 5.50 5.55 -7.16
N ASP A 85 4.48 6.21 -6.59
CA ASP A 85 4.22 6.05 -5.17
C ASP A 85 3.93 4.58 -4.81
N LYS A 86 4.64 4.08 -3.78
CA LYS A 86 4.61 2.68 -3.33
C LYS A 86 4.78 1.63 -4.45
N ARG A 87 5.43 1.98 -5.55
CA ARG A 87 5.69 1.10 -6.70
C ARG A 87 7.17 1.06 -7.01
N TYR A 88 7.76 -0.13 -6.96
CA TYR A 88 9.18 -0.34 -7.13
C TYR A 88 9.45 -1.41 -8.18
N CYS A 89 10.44 -1.14 -9.04
CA CYS A 89 10.94 -2.04 -10.05
C CYS A 89 12.32 -2.54 -9.63
N PHE A 90 12.62 -3.82 -9.85
CA PHE A 90 13.96 -4.37 -9.66
C PHE A 90 14.43 -5.14 -10.90
N PRO A 91 15.74 -5.29 -11.13
CA PRO A 91 16.25 -6.13 -12.21
C PRO A 91 16.10 -7.60 -11.81
N GLY A 92 14.91 -8.15 -12.11
CA GLY A 92 14.53 -9.53 -11.86
C GLY A 92 15.05 -10.48 -12.92
#